data_AF-A0A752RM60-F1
#
_entry.id   AF-A0A752RM60-F1
#
_cell.length_a   1.000
_cell.length_b   1.000
_cell.length_c   1.000
_cell.angle_alpha   90.00
_cell.angle_beta   90.00
_cell.angle_gamma   90.00
#
_symmetry.space_group_name_H-M   'P 1'
#
loop_
_entity.id
_entity.type
_entity.pdbx_description
1 polymer ?
#
loop_
_entity_poly.entity_id
_entity_poly.type
_entity_poly.pdbx_seq_one_letter_code
_entity_poly.pdbx_strand_id
1 'polypeptide(L)'
;MANTGRKIDYRIRPAKNIERKMIRDVLLRLSPFGIFSDYQYIGFGSKYFTDFIIMHKYLGIDDMISIEGDVNNRRRYRFNKPFECIDVKFGHSNEVLPTLNLSRK
;
A
#
# COMPACT_ATOMS: atom_id res chain seq x y z
N MET A 1 15.73 -10.83 -5.47
CA MET A 1 15.43 -9.43 -5.84
C MET A 1 15.03 -8.51 -4.66
N ALA A 2 15.05 -8.98 -3.40
CA ALA A 2 14.55 -8.22 -2.24
C ALA A 2 15.49 -7.13 -1.67
N ASN A 3 16.75 -7.03 -2.13
CA ASN A 3 17.77 -6.18 -1.48
C ASN A 3 18.11 -4.88 -2.23
N THR A 4 17.58 -4.65 -3.44
CA THR A 4 17.92 -3.46 -4.23
C THR A 4 17.38 -2.17 -3.61
N GLY A 5 16.28 -2.24 -2.84
CA GLY A 5 15.76 -1.12 -2.05
C GLY A 5 16.58 -0.71 -0.83
N ARG A 6 17.67 -1.42 -0.54
CA ARG A 6 18.72 -0.91 0.37
C ARG A 6 19.76 -0.08 -0.39
N LYS A 7 19.97 -0.34 -1.68
CA LYS A 7 21.00 0.32 -2.50
C LYS A 7 20.47 1.56 -3.24
N ILE A 8 19.20 1.55 -3.65
CA ILE A 8 18.57 2.66 -4.39
C ILE A 8 17.23 2.97 -3.74
N ASP A 9 16.97 4.24 -3.43
CA ASP A 9 15.66 4.69 -2.97
C ASP A 9 14.63 4.45 -4.10
N TYR A 10 13.62 3.62 -3.84
CA TYR A 10 12.63 3.31 -4.86
C TYR A 10 11.76 4.51 -5.26
N ARG A 11 11.76 5.60 -4.47
CA ARG A 11 11.06 6.83 -4.79
C ARG A 11 11.71 7.60 -5.94
N ILE A 12 13.02 7.47 -6.14
CA ILE A 12 13.76 8.18 -7.19
C ILE A 12 13.71 7.48 -8.55
N ARG A 13 13.01 6.34 -8.66
CA ARG A 13 12.84 5.65 -9.96
C ARG A 13 11.67 6.26 -10.73
N PRO A 14 11.93 7.09 -11.76
CA PRO A 14 10.89 7.90 -12.41
C PRO A 14 9.83 7.01 -13.08
N ALA A 15 10.24 5.95 -13.78
CA ALA A 15 9.30 5.02 -14.42
C ALA A 15 8.28 4.43 -13.45
N LYS A 16 8.73 3.97 -12.27
CA LYS A 16 7.83 3.43 -11.23
C LYS A 16 6.91 4.47 -10.61
N ASN A 17 7.35 5.73 -10.53
CA ASN A 17 6.49 6.81 -10.08
C ASN A 17 5.42 7.15 -11.13
N ILE A 18 5.81 7.19 -12.41
CA ILE A 18 4.89 7.42 -13.53
C ILE A 18 3.83 6.32 -13.58
N GLU A 19 4.22 5.04 -13.56
CA GLU A 19 3.30 3.89 -13.55
C GLU A 19 2.23 4.03 -12.44
N ARG A 20 2.63 4.42 -11.23
CA ARG A 20 1.70 4.60 -10.09
C ARG A 20 0.73 5.76 -10.28
N LYS A 21 1.21 6.88 -10.82
CA LYS A 21 0.34 8.01 -11.15
C LYS A 21 -0.64 7.65 -12.25
N MET A 22 -0.22 6.86 -13.25
CA MET A 22 -1.12 6.35 -14.27
C MET A 22 -2.22 5.46 -13.67
N ILE A 23 -1.88 4.55 -12.76
CA ILE A 23 -2.87 3.71 -12.06
C ILE A 23 -3.86 4.59 -11.28
N ARG A 24 -3.37 5.56 -10.51
CA ARG A 24 -4.22 6.53 -9.79
C ARG A 24 -5.18 7.24 -10.74
N ASP A 25 -4.70 7.72 -11.88
CA ASP A 25 -5.52 8.47 -12.83
C ASP A 25 -6.58 7.60 -13.50
N VAL A 26 -6.27 6.32 -13.75
CA VAL A 26 -7.25 5.34 -14.23
C VAL A 26 -8.31 5.08 -13.17
N LEU A 27 -7.91 4.88 -11.91
CA LEU A 27 -8.85 4.66 -10.81
C LEU A 27 -9.76 5.87 -10.60
N LEU A 28 -9.24 7.10 -10.59
CA LEU A 28 -10.07 8.31 -10.45
C LEU A 28 -11.19 8.41 -11.50
N ARG A 29 -10.95 7.93 -12.74
CA ARG A 29 -11.97 7.88 -13.80
C ARG A 29 -13.10 6.89 -13.52
N LEU A 30 -12.89 5.94 -12.60
CA LEU A 30 -13.92 5.00 -12.15
C LEU A 30 -14.77 5.54 -11.00
N SER A 31 -14.54 6.77 -10.53
CA SER A 31 -15.38 7.44 -9.52
C SER A 31 -16.89 7.46 -9.81
N PRO A 32 -17.39 7.46 -11.07
CA PRO A 32 -18.83 7.35 -11.30
C PRO A 32 -19.43 6.00 -10.88
N PHE A 33 -18.61 4.97 -10.68
CA PHE A 33 -19.04 3.60 -10.36
C PHE A 33 -19.00 3.28 -8.86
N GLY A 34 -18.46 4.17 -8.02
CA GLY A 34 -18.36 3.92 -6.59
C GLY A 34 -17.60 5.02 -5.85
N ILE A 35 -17.80 5.05 -4.53
CA ILE A 35 -17.08 5.96 -3.63
C ILE A 35 -15.85 5.23 -3.12
N PHE A 36 -14.67 5.68 -3.51
CA PHE A 36 -13.42 5.01 -3.15
C PHE A 36 -13.16 4.92 -1.64
N SER A 37 -13.70 5.83 -0.83
CA SER A 37 -13.56 5.76 0.64
C SER A 37 -14.18 4.51 1.26
N ASP A 38 -15.12 3.89 0.56
CA ASP A 38 -15.78 2.67 1.05
C ASP A 38 -14.94 1.42 0.79
N TYR A 39 -13.92 1.50 -0.08
CA TYR A 39 -13.09 0.38 -0.50
C TYR A 39 -11.98 0.06 0.49
N GLN A 40 -11.53 -1.19 0.48
CA GLN A 40 -10.30 -1.63 1.15
C GLN A 40 -9.11 -1.73 0.19
N TYR A 41 -7.97 -1.12 0.55
CA TYR A 41 -6.72 -1.30 -0.18
C TYR A 41 -5.78 -2.26 0.55
N ILE A 42 -5.45 -3.38 -0.09
CA ILE A 42 -4.48 -4.36 0.40
C ILE A 42 -3.25 -4.33 -0.50
N GLY A 43 -2.07 -4.14 0.09
CA GLY A 43 -0.83 -4.05 -0.67
C GLY A 43 0.43 -4.31 0.15
N PHE A 44 1.55 -3.92 -0.44
CA PHE A 44 2.87 -4.02 0.15
C PHE A 44 3.44 -2.61 0.33
N GLY A 45 3.53 -2.13 1.58
CA GLY A 45 3.95 -0.78 1.90
C GLY A 45 5.45 -0.58 1.72
N SER A 46 6.24 -1.63 1.97
CA SER A 46 7.69 -1.52 2.00
C SER A 46 8.12 -0.40 2.95
N LYS A 47 9.32 0.16 2.76
CA LYS A 47 9.89 1.17 3.68
C LYS A 47 9.17 2.52 3.67
N TYR A 48 8.45 2.84 2.60
CA TYR A 48 8.01 4.21 2.31
C TYR A 48 6.51 4.35 2.09
N PHE A 49 5.75 3.25 2.02
CA PHE A 49 4.30 3.27 1.86
C PHE A 49 3.82 4.16 0.69
N THR A 50 4.62 4.28 -0.36
CA THR A 50 4.35 5.21 -1.47
C THR A 50 2.97 4.99 -2.09
N ASP A 51 2.61 3.73 -2.27
CA ASP A 51 1.36 3.34 -2.92
C ASP A 51 0.18 3.66 -2.00
N PHE A 52 0.30 3.38 -0.70
CA PHE A 52 -0.68 3.76 0.33
C PHE A 52 -0.90 5.27 0.40
N ILE A 53 0.18 6.07 0.30
CA ILE A 53 0.07 7.53 0.25
C ILE A 53 -0.73 7.99 -0.97
N ILE A 54 -0.54 7.35 -2.12
CA ILE A 54 -1.31 7.68 -3.32
C ILE A 54 -2.78 7.28 -3.14
N MET A 55 -3.06 6.08 -2.65
CA MET A 55 -4.43 5.59 -2.46
C MET A 55 -5.21 6.45 -1.46
N HIS A 56 -4.63 6.74 -0.30
CA HIS A 56 -5.27 7.59 0.71
C HIS A 56 -5.46 9.03 0.22
N LYS A 57 -4.39 9.69 -0.27
CA LYS A 57 -4.48 11.13 -0.61
C LYS A 57 -5.35 11.43 -1.83
N TYR A 58 -5.42 10.52 -2.80
CA TYR A 58 -6.12 10.80 -4.06
C TYR A 58 -7.44 10.07 -4.19
N LEU A 59 -7.59 8.89 -3.58
CA LEU A 59 -8.83 8.12 -3.63
C LEU A 59 -9.60 8.19 -2.30
N GLY A 60 -9.02 8.71 -1.22
CA GLY A 60 -9.70 8.80 0.07
C GLY A 60 -9.93 7.44 0.74
N ILE A 61 -9.15 6.41 0.36
CA ILE A 61 -9.26 5.08 0.96
C ILE A 61 -8.70 5.12 2.39
N ASP A 62 -9.52 4.74 3.36
CA ASP A 62 -9.17 4.73 4.78
C ASP A 62 -9.07 3.32 5.38
N ASP A 63 -9.57 2.27 4.72
CA ASP A 63 -9.28 0.89 5.12
C ASP A 63 -8.08 0.37 4.33
N MET A 64 -6.89 0.39 4.95
CA MET A 64 -5.65 0.03 4.27
C MET A 64 -4.87 -1.04 5.03
N ILE A 65 -4.51 -2.14 4.37
CA ILE A 65 -3.73 -3.23 4.93
C ILE A 65 -2.40 -3.39 4.19
N SER A 66 -1.30 -3.26 4.92
CA SER A 66 0.06 -3.50 4.44
C SER A 66 0.55 -4.85 4.93
N ILE A 67 0.87 -5.76 4.01
CA ILE A 67 1.44 -7.07 4.34
C ILE A 67 2.97 -6.98 4.22
N GLU A 68 3.71 -7.30 5.28
CA GLU A 68 5.17 -7.18 5.31
C GLU A 68 5.83 -8.49 5.73
N GLY A 69 6.58 -9.09 4.81
CA GLY A 69 7.34 -10.32 5.08
C GLY A 69 8.59 -10.11 5.94
N ASP A 70 9.06 -8.88 6.10
CA ASP A 70 10.24 -8.55 6.90
C ASP A 70 9.89 -8.40 8.40
N VAL A 71 9.70 -9.55 9.04
CA VAL A 71 9.32 -9.65 10.46
C VAL A 71 10.37 -9.10 11.44
N ASN A 72 11.62 -8.96 11.02
CA ASN A 72 12.69 -8.46 11.87
C ASN A 72 12.66 -6.93 11.99
N ASN A 73 12.08 -6.23 11.02
CA ASN A 73 12.04 -4.77 10.99
C ASN A 73 10.69 -4.17 11.41
N ARG A 74 9.87 -4.90 12.18
CA ARG A 74 8.52 -4.48 12.62
C ARG A 74 8.46 -3.05 13.14
N ARG A 75 9.40 -2.69 14.03
CA ARG A 75 9.47 -1.34 14.64
C ARG A 75 9.65 -0.26 13.59
N ARG A 76 10.47 -0.52 12.56
CA ARG A 76 10.73 0.42 11.47
C ARG A 76 9.49 0.63 10.60
N TYR A 77 8.78 -0.44 10.23
CA TYR A 77 7.54 -0.31 9.45
C TYR A 77 6.49 0.49 10.20
N ARG A 78 6.29 0.20 11.49
CA ARG A 78 5.35 0.95 12.33
C ARG A 78 5.74 2.42 12.47
N PHE A 79 7.03 2.71 12.65
CA PHE A 79 7.53 4.09 12.73
C PHE A 79 7.39 4.85 11.40
N ASN A 80 7.64 4.18 10.27
CA ASN A 80 7.56 4.79 8.93
C ASN A 80 6.13 4.88 8.39
N LYS A 81 5.14 4.32 9.10
CA LYS A 81 3.76 4.28 8.66
C LYS A 81 3.22 5.72 8.53
N PRO A 82 2.77 6.15 7.34
CA PRO A 82 2.42 7.55 7.11
C PRO A 82 1.05 7.95 7.68
N PHE A 83 0.12 7.00 7.82
CA PHE A 83 -1.24 7.25 8.31
C PHE A 83 -1.65 6.22 9.35
N GLU A 84 -2.47 6.65 10.31
CA GLU A 84 -2.95 5.78 11.38
C GLU A 84 -3.83 4.65 10.85
N CYS A 85 -4.62 4.92 9.81
CA CYS A 85 -5.56 4.00 9.19
C CYS A 85 -4.91 2.82 8.44
N ILE A 86 -3.59 2.80 8.28
CA ILE A 86 -2.86 1.65 7.74
C ILE A 86 -2.69 0.59 8.84
N ASP A 87 -3.18 -0.63 8.63
CA ASP A 87 -2.87 -1.80 9.45
C ASP A 87 -1.69 -2.57 8.84
N VAL A 88 -0.64 -2.82 9.62
CA VAL A 88 0.56 -3.52 9.16
C VAL A 88 0.54 -4.95 9.68
N LYS A 89 0.26 -5.91 8.80
CA LYS A 89 0.31 -7.35 9.07
C LYS A 89 1.67 -7.90 8.68
N PHE A 90 2.23 -8.74 9.54
CA PHE A 90 3.54 -9.37 9.31
C PHE A 90 3.38 -10.84 8.94
N GLY A 91 4.01 -11.25 7.85
CA GLY A 91 3.92 -12.61 7.31
C GLY A 91 4.02 -12.62 5.78
N HIS A 92 3.99 -13.80 5.19
CA HIS A 92 3.90 -13.91 3.73
C HIS A 92 2.45 -13.70 3.25
N SER A 93 2.25 -13.16 2.06
CA SER A 93 0.91 -12.85 1.55
C SER A 93 0.01 -14.08 1.41
N ASN A 94 0.57 -15.24 1.07
CA ASN A 94 -0.14 -16.52 1.01
C ASN A 94 -0.66 -16.98 2.38
N GLU A 95 -0.03 -16.56 3.48
CA GLU A 95 -0.45 -16.86 4.85
C GLU A 95 -1.42 -15.80 5.38
N VAL A 96 -1.15 -14.53 5.07
CA VAL A 96 -1.91 -13.40 5.62
C VAL A 96 -3.24 -13.21 4.90
N LEU A 97 -3.29 -13.26 3.56
CA LEU A 97 -4.52 -12.99 2.79
C LEU A 97 -5.72 -13.86 3.21
N PRO A 98 -5.58 -15.19 3.44
CA PRO A 98 -6.70 -16.02 3.89
C PRO A 98 -7.28 -15.64 5.26
N THR A 99 -6.52 -14.88 6.07
CA THR A 99 -6.94 -14.44 7.41
C THR A 99 -7.67 -13.10 7.39
N LEU A 100 -7.66 -12.38 6.27
CA LEU A 100 -8.27 -11.07 6.15
C LEU A 100 -9.75 -11.19 5.77
N ASN A 101 -10.56 -10.23 6.23
CA ASN A 101 -11.94 -10.12 5.79
C ASN A 101 -11.98 -9.41 4.43
N LEU A 102 -12.09 -10.20 3.35
CA LEU A 102 -12.16 -9.72 1.97
C LEU A 102 -13.59 -9.46 1.48
N SER A 103 -14.59 -9.53 2.36
CA SER A 103 -15.99 -9.26 2.02
C SER A 103 -16.36 -7.78 2.13
N ARG A 104 -15.42 -6.93 2.57
CA ARG A 104 -15.57 -5.47 2.51
C ARG A 104 -15.54 -5.05 1.03
N LYS A 105 -16.52 -4.23 0.64
CA LYS A 105 -16.54 -3.61 -0.70
C LYS A 105 -15.46 -2.56 -0.79
#